data_AF-A0A1Y2LW91-F1
#
_entry.id   AF-A0A1Y2LW91-F1
#
_cell.length_a   1.000
_cell.length_b   1.000
_cell.length_c   1.000
_cell.angle_alpha   90.00
_cell.angle_beta   90.00
_cell.angle_gamma   90.00
#
_symmetry.space_group_name_H-M   'P 1'
#
loop_
_entity.id
_entity.type
_entity.pdbx_description
1 polymer ?
#
loop_
_entity_poly.entity_id
_entity_poly.type
_entity_poly.pdbx_seq_one_letter_code
_entity_poly.pdbx_strand_id
1 'polypeptide(L)'
;MRHLESLFTKRPGLLVVMIQEVSLESLQALRNDHWVQENFVMTDSDLPKSIYNELEGDSFTMRVNTELWKSAPHFTVMLLPKTLRILSYFQVPLVTAMGRDALVVDISVSGEPQARRAMRLCTTHLESLPGTNPYRSTQLAMISTLLKEPPISGHRNIAGVVGGDMSAIETSDRSMHKAPRVSLKDIWEDSPKQALPELEPCEKDLTYGRARGNTFGYQSQHPSLRKRLSKFLYTGKVKTIALSEP
;
A
#
# COMPACT_ATOMS: atom_id res chain seq x y z
N MET A 1 -3.63 -7.98 16.82
CA MET A 1 -2.32 -8.57 16.49
C MET A 1 -2.23 -10.06 16.74
N ARG A 2 -2.97 -10.63 17.70
CA ARG A 2 -3.00 -12.08 18.01
C ARG A 2 -3.09 -13.03 16.79
N HIS A 3 -3.89 -12.70 15.78
CA HIS A 3 -3.96 -13.53 14.57
C HIS A 3 -2.64 -13.55 13.80
N LEU A 4 -1.99 -12.38 13.60
CA LEU A 4 -0.68 -12.30 12.96
C LEU A 4 0.40 -13.00 13.81
N GLU A 5 0.35 -12.85 15.14
CA GLU A 5 1.24 -13.58 16.05
C GLU A 5 1.06 -15.10 15.92
N SER A 6 -0.19 -15.59 15.76
CA SER A 6 -0.43 -17.02 15.56
C SER A 6 0.14 -17.54 14.23
N LEU A 7 0.14 -16.72 13.17
CA LEU A 7 0.64 -17.10 11.85
C LEU A 7 2.17 -17.01 11.75
N PHE A 8 2.76 -15.97 12.33
CA PHE A 8 4.19 -15.67 12.18
C PHE A 8 5.02 -15.97 13.43
N THR A 9 4.41 -16.63 14.42
CA THR A 9 4.99 -16.96 15.72
C THR A 9 5.38 -15.73 16.56
N LYS A 10 5.97 -15.97 17.73
CA LYS A 10 6.45 -14.91 18.64
C LYS A 10 7.55 -14.04 18.04
N ARG A 11 8.34 -14.56 17.08
CA ARG A 11 9.44 -13.85 16.43
C ARG A 11 9.23 -13.86 14.91
N PRO A 12 8.63 -12.82 14.32
CA PRO A 12 8.17 -12.83 12.94
C PRO A 12 9.27 -12.60 11.89
N GLY A 13 10.55 -12.60 12.28
CA GLY A 13 11.68 -12.43 11.36
C GLY A 13 11.67 -11.07 10.65
N LEU A 14 11.67 -11.10 9.31
CA LEU A 14 11.68 -9.91 8.45
C LEU A 14 10.27 -9.49 7.97
N LEU A 15 9.22 -9.85 8.71
CA LEU A 15 7.85 -9.46 8.40
C LEU A 15 7.68 -7.92 8.45
N VAL A 16 7.14 -7.34 7.39
CA VAL A 16 6.68 -5.94 7.35
C VAL A 16 5.17 -5.95 7.22
N VAL A 17 4.48 -5.14 8.02
CA VAL A 17 3.01 -5.01 7.99
C VAL A 17 2.64 -3.60 7.56
N MET A 18 1.75 -3.48 6.57
CA MET A 18 1.24 -2.20 6.06
C MET A 18 -0.24 -2.10 6.39
N ILE A 19 -0.64 -1.07 7.14
CA ILE A 19 -2.00 -0.88 7.64
C ILE A 19 -2.54 0.47 7.17
N GLN A 20 -3.76 0.49 6.67
CA GLN A 20 -4.47 1.69 6.23
C GLN A 20 -5.71 1.90 7.10
N GLU A 21 -6.27 3.11 7.06
CA GLU A 21 -7.48 3.50 7.82
C GLU A 21 -7.37 3.30 9.33
N VAL A 22 -6.18 3.50 9.90
CA VAL A 22 -5.96 3.34 11.34
C VAL A 22 -6.62 4.49 12.08
N SER A 23 -7.58 4.23 12.96
CA SER A 23 -8.14 5.24 13.87
C SER A 23 -7.18 5.57 15.02
N LEU A 24 -7.43 6.66 15.76
CA LEU A 24 -6.63 6.99 16.94
C LEU A 24 -6.68 5.88 18.00
N GLU A 25 -7.84 5.27 18.24
CA GLU A 25 -7.97 4.15 19.18
C GLU A 25 -7.19 2.92 18.69
N SER A 26 -7.26 2.63 17.39
CA SER A 26 -6.52 1.51 16.79
C SER A 26 -5.01 1.73 16.86
N LEU A 27 -4.55 2.96 16.66
CA LEU A 27 -3.15 3.35 16.82
C LEU A 27 -2.70 3.15 18.26
N GLN A 28 -3.48 3.58 19.25
CA GLN A 28 -3.18 3.36 20.67
C GLN A 28 -3.15 1.87 21.01
N ALA A 29 -4.08 1.08 20.48
CA ALA A 29 -4.09 -0.37 20.67
C ALA A 29 -2.83 -1.03 20.08
N LEU A 30 -2.40 -0.63 18.87
CA LEU A 30 -1.16 -1.11 18.26
C LEU A 30 0.08 -0.72 19.09
N ARG A 31 0.12 0.51 19.61
CA ARG A 31 1.22 0.99 20.47
C ARG A 31 1.33 0.22 21.78
N ASN A 32 0.21 -0.22 22.34
CA ASN A 32 0.15 -0.94 23.62
C ASN A 32 0.23 -2.46 23.46
N ASP A 33 0.22 -2.99 22.23
CA ASP A 33 0.30 -4.42 21.98
C ASP A 33 1.73 -4.94 22.21
N HIS A 34 1.87 -5.92 23.10
CA HIS A 34 3.17 -6.42 23.53
C HIS A 34 3.98 -7.03 22.38
N TRP A 35 3.33 -7.82 21.52
CA TRP A 35 4.01 -8.45 20.37
C TRP A 35 4.51 -7.40 19.37
N VAL A 36 3.76 -6.32 19.18
CA VAL A 36 4.19 -5.16 18.38
C VAL A 36 5.40 -4.48 19.02
N GLN A 37 5.28 -4.11 20.30
CA GLN A 37 6.33 -3.43 21.04
C GLN A 37 7.63 -4.24 21.09
N GLU A 38 7.57 -5.56 21.17
CA GLU A 38 8.76 -6.41 21.20
C GLU A 38 9.45 -6.48 19.84
N ASN A 39 8.68 -6.71 18.77
CA ASN A 39 9.22 -7.12 17.49
C ASN A 39 9.38 -5.99 16.45
N PHE A 40 8.62 -4.90 16.56
CA PHE A 40 8.50 -3.90 15.50
C PHE A 40 8.89 -2.48 15.94
N VAL A 41 9.36 -1.71 14.97
CA VAL A 41 9.33 -0.24 14.95
C VAL A 41 8.11 0.17 14.16
N MET A 42 7.29 1.06 14.71
CA MET A 42 6.15 1.64 14.03
C MET A 42 6.54 2.99 13.46
N THR A 43 6.17 3.27 12.20
CA THR A 43 6.33 4.61 11.61
C THR A 43 5.53 5.65 12.38
N ASP A 44 6.00 6.90 12.37
CA ASP A 44 5.36 7.98 13.12
C ASP A 44 3.90 8.20 12.67
N SER A 45 3.09 8.71 13.59
CA SER A 45 1.65 8.89 13.45
C SER A 45 1.27 10.33 13.17
N ASP A 46 2.18 11.11 12.59
CA ASP A 46 1.83 12.46 12.19
C ASP A 46 0.69 12.39 11.17
N LEU A 47 -0.37 13.16 11.42
CA LEU A 47 -1.44 13.31 10.46
C LEU A 47 -0.84 13.86 9.15
N PRO A 48 -1.30 13.39 7.98
CA PRO A 48 -0.84 13.92 6.71
C PRO A 48 -0.98 15.45 6.69
N LYS A 49 0.16 16.15 6.57
CA LYS A 49 0.24 17.61 6.48
C LYS A 49 0.02 18.00 5.02
N SER A 50 -0.96 18.86 4.76
CA SER A 50 -1.20 19.39 3.41
C SER A 50 -0.03 20.26 2.96
N ILE A 51 0.41 20.10 1.71
CA ILE A 51 1.43 20.94 1.06
C ILE A 51 0.84 21.84 -0.04
N TYR A 52 -0.47 21.77 -0.28
CA TYR A 52 -1.14 22.63 -1.27
C TYR A 52 -1.54 23.94 -0.58
N ASN A 53 -0.64 24.92 -0.60
CA ASN A 53 -0.95 26.31 -0.27
C ASN A 53 -1.25 27.07 -1.57
N GLU A 54 -2.30 27.90 -1.56
CA GLU A 54 -2.54 28.87 -2.64
C GLU A 54 -1.39 29.88 -2.69
N LEU A 55 -0.65 29.92 -3.80
CA LEU A 55 0.10 31.11 -4.20
C LEU A 55 -0.79 31.84 -5.21
N GLU A 56 -1.21 33.07 -4.88
CA GLU A 56 -1.94 33.94 -5.80
C GLU A 56 -1.11 34.15 -7.07
N GLY A 57 -1.65 33.74 -8.23
CA GLY A 57 -1.18 34.20 -9.54
C GLY A 57 -0.80 33.13 -10.58
N ASP A 58 -0.61 31.86 -10.20
CA ASP A 58 -0.20 30.83 -11.18
C ASP A 58 -1.37 29.98 -11.71
N SER A 59 -1.54 30.03 -13.04
CA SER A 59 -2.64 29.50 -13.85
C SER A 59 -2.70 27.97 -13.98
N PHE A 60 -2.38 27.22 -12.93
CA PHE A 60 -2.67 25.77 -12.80
C PHE A 60 -3.26 25.39 -11.43
N THR A 61 -3.85 26.35 -10.71
CA THR A 61 -4.46 26.13 -9.40
C THR A 61 -5.83 25.46 -9.53
N MET A 62 -5.87 24.17 -9.19
CA MET A 62 -7.10 23.47 -8.85
C MET A 62 -7.73 24.20 -7.65
N ARG A 63 -8.79 24.98 -7.92
CA ARG A 63 -9.63 25.61 -6.89
C ARG A 63 -10.25 24.53 -6.01
N VAL A 64 -9.56 24.15 -4.94
CA VAL A 64 -10.19 23.40 -3.85
C VAL A 64 -10.17 24.31 -2.65
N ASN A 65 -11.29 25.00 -2.47
CA ASN A 65 -11.62 25.83 -1.32
C ASN A 65 -10.96 25.27 -0.03
N THR A 66 -9.89 25.92 0.42
CA THR A 66 -9.01 25.47 1.52
C THR A 66 -9.76 25.40 2.86
N GLU A 67 -10.90 26.08 2.97
CA GLU A 67 -11.79 26.03 4.15
C GLU A 67 -12.57 24.72 4.30
N LEU A 68 -12.59 23.85 3.27
CA LEU A 68 -13.29 22.56 3.30
C LEU A 68 -12.38 21.35 3.54
N TRP A 69 -11.06 21.55 3.68
CA TRP A 69 -10.12 20.44 3.87
C TRP A 69 -10.03 20.04 5.33
N LYS A 70 -10.56 18.85 5.64
CA LYS A 70 -10.31 18.15 6.90
C LYS A 70 -9.16 17.19 6.70
N SER A 71 -8.15 17.24 7.56
CA SER A 71 -7.18 16.16 7.67
C SER A 71 -7.93 14.83 7.82
N ALA A 72 -7.48 13.80 7.12
CA ALA A 72 -8.10 12.49 7.23
C ALA A 72 -8.11 12.06 8.71
N PRO A 73 -9.23 11.59 9.28
CA PRO A 73 -9.30 11.14 10.66
C PRO A 73 -8.55 9.81 10.89
N HIS A 74 -7.83 9.33 9.88
CA HIS A 74 -7.23 8.01 9.84
C HIS A 74 -5.78 8.07 9.34
N PHE A 75 -4.96 7.16 9.86
CA PHE A 75 -3.53 7.08 9.58
C PHE A 75 -3.21 5.92 8.63
N THR A 76 -2.11 6.08 7.90
CA THR A 76 -1.40 4.98 7.25
C THR A 76 -0.19 4.61 8.11
N VAL A 77 -0.05 3.35 8.48
CA VAL A 77 1.01 2.88 9.39
C VAL A 77 1.78 1.72 8.76
N MET A 78 3.10 1.71 8.95
CA MET A 78 3.95 0.55 8.64
C MET A 78 4.63 0.04 9.92
N LEU A 79 4.52 -1.27 10.15
CA LEU A 79 5.27 -1.99 11.18
C LEU A 79 6.47 -2.66 10.53
N LEU A 80 7.67 -2.23 10.92
CA LEU A 80 8.95 -2.71 10.41
C LEU A 80 9.62 -3.55 11.50
N PRO A 81 10.18 -4.72 11.20
CA PRO A 81 10.84 -5.52 12.22
C PRO A 81 12.07 -4.77 12.74
N LYS A 82 12.31 -4.79 14.05
CA LYS A 82 13.44 -4.06 14.68
C LYS A 82 14.81 -4.50 14.19
N THR A 83 14.91 -5.70 13.63
CA THR A 83 16.13 -6.23 13.01
C THR A 83 16.41 -5.61 11.64
N LEU A 84 15.46 -4.89 11.05
CA LEU A 84 15.60 -4.25 9.76
C LEU A 84 16.34 -2.91 9.88
N ARG A 85 17.36 -2.72 9.05
CA ARG A 85 18.08 -1.45 9.00
C ARG A 85 17.32 -0.43 8.14
N ILE A 86 16.60 0.46 8.81
CA ILE A 86 15.91 1.60 8.19
C ILE A 86 16.96 2.66 7.82
N LEU A 87 16.90 3.16 6.58
CA LEU A 87 17.80 4.20 6.06
C LEU A 87 17.15 5.59 6.14
N SER A 88 15.86 5.66 5.80
CA SER A 88 15.06 6.88 5.86
C SER A 88 13.57 6.51 5.90
N TYR A 89 12.75 7.40 6.44
CA TYR A 89 11.31 7.33 6.34
C TYR A 89 10.77 8.74 6.07
N PHE A 90 9.71 8.84 5.28
CA PHE A 90 9.04 10.10 4.98
C PHE A 90 7.62 9.83 4.46
N GLN A 91 6.77 10.84 4.55
CA GLN A 91 5.38 10.78 4.09
C GLN A 91 5.19 11.83 3.01
N VAL A 92 4.56 11.44 1.91
CA VAL A 92 4.30 12.32 0.77
C VAL A 92 2.80 12.50 0.62
N PRO A 93 2.25 13.72 0.79
CA PRO A 93 0.84 13.98 0.53
C PRO A 93 0.54 13.80 -0.96
N LEU A 94 -0.64 13.28 -1.26
CA LEU A 94 -1.07 13.01 -2.63
C LEU A 94 -2.15 14.01 -3.07
N VAL A 95 -2.32 14.18 -4.39
CA VAL A 95 -3.46 14.92 -4.95
C VAL A 95 -4.73 14.13 -4.66
N THR A 96 -5.65 14.67 -3.85
CA THR A 96 -6.79 13.92 -3.31
C THR A 96 -7.92 14.84 -2.82
N ALA A 97 -9.13 14.34 -2.61
CA ALA A 97 -10.20 15.02 -1.86
C ALA A 97 -10.40 14.44 -0.44
N MET A 98 -9.70 13.35 -0.09
CA MET A 98 -9.91 12.56 1.14
C MET A 98 -8.67 12.53 2.06
N GLY A 99 -7.72 13.44 1.88
CA GLY A 99 -6.51 13.53 2.71
C GLY A 99 -5.58 12.30 2.60
N ARG A 100 -5.46 11.72 1.39
CA ARG A 100 -4.59 10.58 1.11
C ARG A 100 -3.10 10.95 1.03
N ASP A 101 -2.26 9.99 1.42
CA ASP A 101 -0.81 10.10 1.41
C ASP A 101 -0.13 8.79 0.97
N ALA A 102 1.18 8.88 0.77
CA ALA A 102 2.08 7.75 0.60
C ALA A 102 3.13 7.77 1.70
N LEU A 103 3.10 6.78 2.59
CA LEU A 103 4.13 6.57 3.60
C LEU A 103 5.24 5.72 2.98
N VAL A 104 6.47 6.24 2.98
CA VAL A 104 7.63 5.65 2.30
C VAL A 104 8.74 5.38 3.31
N VAL A 105 9.35 4.19 3.21
CA VAL A 105 10.45 3.74 4.05
C VAL A 105 11.52 3.12 3.18
N ASP A 106 12.74 3.62 3.29
CA ASP A 106 13.92 3.03 2.65
C ASP A 106 14.62 2.09 3.62
N ILE A 107 14.93 0.88 3.16
CA ILE A 107 15.55 -0.16 3.97
C ILE A 107 16.85 -0.62 3.31
N SER A 108 17.86 -0.96 4.10
CA SER A 108 19.10 -1.52 3.57
C SER A 108 18.87 -2.99 3.21
N VAL A 109 19.32 -3.39 2.02
CA VAL A 109 19.28 -4.80 1.62
C VAL A 109 20.69 -5.37 1.74
N SER A 110 20.84 -6.36 2.64
CA SER A 110 22.11 -7.09 2.76
C SER A 110 22.43 -7.82 1.45
N GLY A 111 23.67 -7.68 1.01
CA GLY A 111 24.17 -8.24 -0.25
C GLY A 111 25.68 -8.25 -0.26
N GLU A 112 26.28 -8.15 -1.45
CA GLU A 112 27.74 -8.04 -1.58
C GLU A 112 28.31 -6.94 -0.66
N PRO A 113 29.38 -7.20 0.11
CA PRO A 113 29.90 -6.30 1.15
C PRO A 113 30.20 -4.87 0.70
N GLN A 114 30.44 -4.67 -0.60
CA GLN A 114 30.82 -3.39 -1.20
C GLN A 114 29.62 -2.63 -1.80
N ALA A 115 28.48 -3.28 -2.00
CA ALA A 115 27.33 -2.68 -2.66
C ALA A 115 26.31 -2.17 -1.63
N ARG A 116 26.29 -0.86 -1.39
CA ARG A 116 25.26 -0.17 -0.59
C ARG A 116 23.92 -0.20 -1.35
N ARG A 117 23.12 -1.25 -1.15
CA ARG A 117 21.84 -1.47 -1.82
C ARG A 117 20.68 -1.11 -0.89
N ALA A 118 19.63 -0.55 -1.47
CA ALA A 118 18.41 -0.22 -0.77
C ALA A 118 17.18 -0.72 -1.51
N MET A 119 16.13 -0.98 -0.75
CA MET A 119 14.80 -1.25 -1.25
C MET A 119 13.83 -0.24 -0.64
N ARG A 120 12.92 0.28 -1.46
CA ARG A 120 11.91 1.24 -1.03
C ARG A 120 10.59 0.53 -0.79
N LEU A 121 10.04 0.69 0.41
CA LEU A 121 8.72 0.21 0.80
C LEU A 121 7.78 1.40 0.85
N CYS A 122 6.56 1.23 0.35
CA CYS A 122 5.53 2.25 0.39
C CYS A 122 4.19 1.64 0.80
N THR A 123 3.42 2.36 1.61
CA THR A 123 2.02 2.04 1.88
C THR A 123 1.15 3.26 1.62
N THR A 124 -0.04 3.04 1.08
CA THR A 124 -0.99 4.10 0.75
C THR A 124 -2.43 3.61 0.81
N HIS A 125 -3.36 4.55 0.86
CA HIS A 125 -4.76 4.34 0.52
C HIS A 125 -5.13 5.35 -0.58
N LEU A 126 -5.42 4.87 -1.80
CA LEU A 126 -5.80 5.72 -2.92
C LEU A 126 -7.24 6.28 -2.77
N GLU A 127 -7.62 7.17 -3.68
CA GLU A 127 -8.93 7.80 -3.69
C GLU A 127 -10.10 6.79 -3.80
N SER A 128 -11.07 6.86 -2.88
CA SER A 128 -12.03 5.76 -2.68
C SER A 128 -13.44 6.01 -3.22
N LEU A 129 -13.70 7.18 -3.81
CA LEU A 129 -15.00 7.50 -4.38
C LEU A 129 -15.16 6.96 -5.82
N PRO A 130 -16.36 6.54 -6.24
CA PRO A 130 -16.66 6.29 -7.64
C PRO A 130 -16.44 7.54 -8.51
N GLY A 131 -15.93 7.39 -9.73
CA GLY A 131 -15.70 8.51 -10.65
C GLY A 131 -14.39 9.27 -10.41
N THR A 132 -13.61 8.92 -9.38
CA THR A 132 -12.30 9.54 -9.09
C THR A 132 -11.11 8.77 -9.66
N ASN A 133 -11.34 7.92 -10.68
CA ASN A 133 -10.27 7.21 -11.41
C ASN A 133 -9.09 8.12 -11.85
N PRO A 134 -9.31 9.38 -12.31
CA PRO A 134 -8.22 10.29 -12.61
C PRO A 134 -7.31 10.58 -11.41
N TYR A 135 -7.87 10.75 -10.20
CA TYR A 135 -7.09 10.94 -8.97
C TYR A 135 -6.26 9.70 -8.69
N ARG A 136 -6.89 8.51 -8.59
CA ARG A 136 -6.18 7.24 -8.34
C ARG A 136 -5.02 7.02 -9.32
N SER A 137 -5.22 7.35 -10.59
CA SER A 137 -4.19 7.16 -11.60
C SER A 137 -3.02 8.12 -11.50
N THR A 138 -3.27 9.38 -11.15
CA THR A 138 -2.22 10.36 -10.87
C THR A 138 -1.47 10.00 -9.59
N GLN A 139 -2.18 9.64 -8.53
CA GLN A 139 -1.63 9.20 -7.26
C GLN A 139 -0.68 7.99 -7.45
N LEU A 140 -1.13 6.96 -8.16
CA LEU A 140 -0.31 5.77 -8.40
C LEU A 140 0.90 6.06 -9.31
N ALA A 141 0.78 7.00 -10.24
CA ALA A 141 1.91 7.45 -11.05
C ALA A 141 2.96 8.18 -10.19
N MET A 142 2.53 9.06 -9.28
CA MET A 142 3.43 9.72 -8.31
C MET A 142 4.15 8.68 -7.44
N ILE A 143 3.42 7.70 -6.91
CA ILE A 143 4.01 6.61 -6.12
C ILE A 143 5.02 5.81 -6.93
N SER A 144 4.71 5.51 -8.20
CA SER A 144 5.65 4.78 -9.06
C SER A 144 6.96 5.54 -9.28
N THR A 145 6.89 6.86 -9.47
CA THR A 145 8.07 7.72 -9.53
C THR A 145 8.86 7.64 -8.23
N LEU A 146 8.20 7.80 -7.08
CA LEU A 146 8.82 7.66 -5.77
C LEU A 146 9.52 6.30 -5.60
N LEU A 147 8.90 5.19 -6.02
CA LEU A 147 9.49 3.85 -5.91
C LEU A 147 10.78 3.68 -6.75
N LYS A 148 10.94 4.46 -7.82
CA LYS A 148 12.05 4.35 -8.78
C LYS A 148 13.19 5.34 -8.49
N GLU A 149 12.91 6.40 -7.74
CA GLU A 149 13.91 7.38 -7.34
C GLU A 149 14.99 6.78 -6.42
N PRO A 150 16.23 7.31 -6.46
CA PRO A 150 17.26 6.91 -5.53
C PRO A 150 16.94 7.38 -4.10
N PRO A 151 17.31 6.61 -3.06
CA PRO A 151 17.17 7.04 -1.68
C PRO A 151 18.17 8.16 -1.33
N ILE A 152 17.76 9.02 -0.41
CA ILE A 152 18.56 10.15 0.10
C ILE A 152 19.87 9.68 0.73
N SER A 153 19.90 8.46 1.26
CA SER A 153 21.06 7.82 1.89
C SER A 153 22.23 7.53 0.92
N GLY A 154 22.09 7.83 -0.38
CA GLY A 154 23.09 7.54 -1.41
C GLY A 154 23.25 6.05 -1.75
N HIS A 155 22.39 5.19 -1.18
CA HIS A 155 22.35 3.77 -1.54
C HIS A 155 21.77 3.62 -2.95
N ARG A 156 22.17 2.57 -3.65
CA ARG A 156 21.56 2.20 -4.93
C ARG A 156 20.19 1.59 -4.68
N ASN A 157 19.12 2.22 -5.16
CA ASN A 157 17.78 1.62 -5.19
C ASN A 157 17.78 0.43 -6.15
N ILE A 158 17.49 -0.77 -5.65
CA ILE A 158 17.41 -1.99 -6.47
C ILE A 158 15.98 -2.45 -6.72
N ALA A 159 15.02 -2.01 -5.90
CA ALA A 159 13.64 -2.47 -5.91
C ALA A 159 12.73 -1.53 -5.12
N GLY A 160 11.48 -1.43 -5.57
CA GLY A 160 10.42 -0.72 -4.86
C GLY A 160 9.17 -1.57 -4.76
N VAL A 161 8.51 -1.55 -3.60
CA VAL A 161 7.22 -2.23 -3.37
C VAL A 161 6.25 -1.23 -2.74
N VAL A 162 5.06 -1.12 -3.31
CA VAL A 162 3.92 -0.44 -2.69
C VAL A 162 2.82 -1.43 -2.36
N GLY A 163 2.29 -1.36 -1.14
CA GLY A 163 1.10 -2.10 -0.72
C GLY A 163 -0.01 -1.17 -0.22
N GLY A 164 -1.22 -1.70 -0.14
CA GLY A 164 -2.34 -1.03 0.51
C GLY A 164 -3.62 -1.07 -0.30
N ASP A 165 -4.57 -0.19 0.06
CA ASP A 165 -5.86 -0.09 -0.61
C ASP A 165 -5.74 0.80 -1.85
N MET A 166 -5.72 0.16 -3.02
CA MET A 166 -5.65 0.85 -4.31
C MET A 166 -7.03 1.32 -4.79
N SER A 167 -8.08 1.02 -4.04
CA SER A 167 -9.48 1.38 -4.32
C SER A 167 -9.84 1.12 -5.78
N ALA A 168 -9.49 -0.08 -6.28
CA ALA A 168 -9.74 -0.48 -7.66
C ALA A 168 -11.23 -0.80 -7.90
N ILE A 169 -12.03 0.25 -7.92
CA ILE A 169 -13.50 0.22 -7.91
C ILE A 169 -14.05 -0.03 -9.30
N GLU A 170 -13.44 0.58 -10.32
CA GLU A 170 -13.84 0.55 -11.73
C GLU A 170 -12.97 -0.44 -12.52
N THR A 171 -13.47 -0.89 -13.68
CA THR A 171 -12.73 -1.83 -14.54
C THR A 171 -11.39 -1.26 -15.00
N SER A 172 -11.35 0.05 -15.29
CA SER A 172 -10.14 0.80 -15.64
C SER A 172 -9.07 0.79 -14.54
N ASP A 173 -9.47 0.69 -13.25
CA ASP A 173 -8.53 0.65 -12.14
C ASP A 173 -7.75 -0.68 -12.07
N ARG A 174 -8.29 -1.75 -12.66
CA ARG A 174 -7.70 -3.09 -12.55
C ARG A 174 -6.30 -3.14 -13.17
N SER A 175 -6.13 -2.54 -14.33
CA SER A 175 -4.89 -2.52 -15.12
C SER A 175 -4.11 -1.20 -15.00
N MET A 176 -4.53 -0.28 -14.12
CA MET A 176 -3.89 1.03 -13.95
C MET A 176 -2.39 0.95 -13.68
N HIS A 177 -1.95 -0.07 -12.93
CA HIS A 177 -0.54 -0.36 -12.64
C HIS A 177 0.32 -0.60 -13.90
N LYS A 178 -0.30 -1.05 -15.01
CA LYS A 178 0.36 -1.31 -16.30
C LYS A 178 0.46 -0.08 -17.19
N ALA A 179 -0.23 1.01 -16.85
CA ALA A 179 -0.20 2.22 -17.65
C ALA A 179 1.25 2.72 -17.80
N PRO A 180 1.69 3.26 -18.96
CA PRO A 180 3.08 3.64 -19.19
C PRO A 180 3.69 4.55 -18.13
N ARG A 181 2.92 5.52 -17.61
CA ARG A 181 3.34 6.42 -16.53
C ARG A 181 3.53 5.74 -15.17
N VAL A 182 2.87 4.59 -14.95
CA VAL A 182 2.97 3.80 -13.73
C VAL A 182 4.01 2.70 -13.93
N SER A 183 3.79 1.77 -14.86
CA SER A 183 4.73 0.69 -15.18
C SER A 183 5.23 -0.02 -13.91
N LEU A 184 4.29 -0.56 -13.14
CA LEU A 184 4.52 -1.41 -11.99
C LEU A 184 3.97 -2.81 -12.29
N LYS A 185 4.55 -3.83 -11.67
CA LYS A 185 4.08 -5.22 -11.73
C LYS A 185 3.21 -5.53 -10.52
N ASP A 186 2.26 -6.44 -10.67
CA ASP A 186 1.37 -6.85 -9.59
C ASP A 186 1.80 -8.22 -9.05
N ILE A 187 2.07 -8.32 -7.74
CA ILE A 187 2.54 -9.56 -7.10
C ILE A 187 1.56 -10.72 -7.31
N TRP A 188 0.25 -10.44 -7.35
CA TRP A 188 -0.76 -11.47 -7.58
C TRP A 188 -0.69 -12.07 -8.98
N GLU A 189 -0.23 -11.29 -9.97
CA GLU A 189 -0.11 -11.75 -11.35
C GLU A 189 1.13 -12.64 -11.57
N ASP A 190 2.07 -12.67 -10.62
CA ASP A 190 3.29 -13.50 -10.71
C ASP A 190 3.02 -14.97 -10.34
N SER A 191 1.97 -15.25 -9.56
CA SER A 191 1.58 -16.61 -9.21
C SER A 191 0.79 -17.26 -10.35
N PRO A 192 0.87 -18.59 -10.54
CA PRO A 192 0.03 -19.26 -11.51
C PRO A 192 -1.43 -18.97 -11.18
N LYS A 193 -2.16 -18.44 -12.16
CA LYS A 193 -3.59 -18.18 -12.00
C LYS A 193 -4.26 -19.49 -11.63
N GLN A 194 -4.83 -19.58 -10.44
CA GLN A 194 -5.76 -20.65 -10.14
C GLN A 194 -6.82 -20.63 -11.23
N ALA A 195 -7.15 -21.79 -11.79
CA ALA A 195 -8.22 -21.90 -12.77
C ALA A 195 -9.45 -21.22 -12.17
N LEU A 196 -9.94 -20.17 -12.85
CA LEU A 196 -11.19 -19.57 -12.44
C LEU A 196 -12.25 -20.66 -12.55
N PRO A 197 -13.08 -20.88 -11.53
CA PRO A 197 -14.20 -21.79 -11.69
C PRO A 197 -15.06 -21.27 -12.85
N GLU A 198 -15.23 -22.09 -13.88
CA GLU A 198 -16.26 -21.91 -14.88
C GLU A 198 -17.58 -22.13 -14.14
N LEU A 199 -18.31 -21.04 -13.90
CA LEU A 199 -19.59 -21.08 -13.22
C LEU A 199 -20.67 -21.04 -14.27
N GLU A 200 -21.55 -22.03 -14.26
CA GLU A 200 -22.78 -22.01 -15.04
C GLU A 200 -23.68 -20.84 -14.59
N PRO A 201 -24.63 -20.40 -15.43
CA PRO A 201 -25.64 -19.43 -15.03
C PRO A 201 -26.30 -19.85 -13.71
N CYS A 202 -26.31 -18.95 -12.72
CA CYS A 202 -26.82 -19.14 -11.35
C CYS A 202 -25.93 -19.94 -10.37
N GLU A 203 -24.78 -20.46 -10.78
CA GLU A 203 -23.83 -21.08 -9.85
C GLU A 203 -23.09 -20.04 -8.99
N LYS A 204 -22.94 -20.36 -7.71
CA LYS A 204 -22.23 -19.50 -6.74
C LYS A 204 -20.75 -19.82 -6.75
N ASP A 205 -19.93 -18.78 -6.78
CA ASP A 205 -18.49 -18.90 -6.53
C ASP A 205 -18.23 -19.35 -5.08
N LEU A 206 -17.92 -20.64 -4.91
CA LEU A 206 -17.55 -21.26 -3.63
C LEU A 206 -16.10 -20.98 -3.22
N THR A 207 -15.27 -20.39 -4.09
CA THR A 207 -13.92 -19.94 -3.71
C THR A 207 -13.95 -18.63 -2.93
N TYR A 208 -15.15 -18.04 -2.73
CA TYR A 208 -15.35 -16.74 -2.09
C TYR A 208 -14.50 -15.62 -2.72
N GLY A 209 -14.19 -15.75 -4.02
CA GLY A 209 -13.34 -14.81 -4.74
C GLY A 209 -11.84 -14.98 -4.51
N ARG A 210 -11.38 -16.02 -3.78
CA ARG A 210 -9.94 -16.32 -3.62
C ARG A 210 -9.27 -16.56 -4.98
N ALA A 211 -9.89 -17.33 -5.87
CA ALA A 211 -9.36 -17.57 -7.22
C ALA A 211 -9.25 -16.27 -8.06
N ARG A 212 -10.04 -15.25 -7.71
CA ARG A 212 -10.05 -13.92 -8.35
C ARG A 212 -9.16 -12.89 -7.63
N GLY A 213 -8.52 -13.28 -6.52
CA GLY A 213 -7.69 -12.42 -5.69
C GLY A 213 -8.47 -11.33 -4.95
N ASN A 214 -9.77 -11.53 -4.71
CA ASN A 214 -10.59 -10.53 -4.03
C ASN A 214 -10.08 -10.29 -2.60
N THR A 215 -10.01 -9.03 -2.19
CA THR A 215 -9.56 -8.61 -0.86
C THR A 215 -10.66 -7.91 -0.06
N PHE A 216 -11.81 -7.62 -0.70
CA PHE A 216 -12.96 -6.98 -0.10
C PHE A 216 -14.25 -7.71 -0.44
N GLY A 217 -15.23 -7.68 0.48
CA GLY A 217 -16.58 -8.17 0.25
C GLY A 217 -16.77 -9.68 0.40
N TYR A 218 -15.78 -10.43 0.89
CA TYR A 218 -15.86 -11.88 1.09
C TYR A 218 -16.98 -12.29 2.06
N GLN A 219 -17.31 -11.43 3.02
CA GLN A 219 -18.40 -11.61 3.99
C GLN A 219 -19.79 -11.34 3.37
N SER A 220 -19.84 -10.69 2.20
CA SER A 220 -21.11 -10.32 1.57
C SER A 220 -21.72 -11.51 0.84
N GLN A 221 -23.04 -11.66 1.03
CA GLN A 221 -23.85 -12.61 0.26
C GLN A 221 -24.04 -12.16 -1.20
N HIS A 222 -23.74 -10.90 -1.53
CA HIS A 222 -23.86 -10.36 -2.89
C HIS A 222 -22.51 -10.45 -3.64
N PRO A 223 -22.38 -11.32 -4.66
CA PRO A 223 -21.10 -11.51 -5.37
C PRO A 223 -20.58 -10.25 -6.07
N SER A 224 -21.48 -9.34 -6.47
CA SER A 224 -21.15 -8.06 -7.13
C SER A 224 -20.36 -7.08 -6.25
N LEU A 225 -20.40 -7.26 -4.92
CA LEU A 225 -19.67 -6.43 -3.96
C LEU A 225 -18.23 -6.92 -3.74
N ARG A 226 -17.88 -8.10 -4.24
CA ARG A 226 -16.55 -8.69 -4.06
C ARG A 226 -15.56 -8.06 -5.02
N LYS A 227 -14.50 -7.44 -4.48
CA LYS A 227 -13.51 -6.70 -5.27
C LYS A 227 -12.10 -6.94 -4.76
N ARG A 228 -11.13 -6.78 -5.65
CA ARG A 228 -9.69 -6.74 -5.34
C ARG A 228 -9.25 -5.29 -5.20
N LEU A 229 -9.54 -4.70 -4.04
CA LEU A 229 -9.21 -3.31 -3.73
C LEU A 229 -7.76 -3.17 -3.31
N SER A 230 -7.28 -4.11 -2.50
CA SER A 230 -5.93 -4.11 -1.95
C SER A 230 -4.98 -4.84 -2.89
N LYS A 231 -3.81 -4.25 -3.13
CA LYS A 231 -2.78 -4.82 -4.01
C LYS A 231 -1.40 -4.57 -3.44
N PHE A 232 -0.47 -5.45 -3.81
CA PHE A 232 0.95 -5.17 -3.73
C PHE A 232 1.50 -5.07 -5.15
N LEU A 233 2.16 -3.94 -5.42
CA LEU A 233 2.76 -3.63 -6.70
C LEU A 233 4.26 -3.40 -6.52
N TYR A 234 5.05 -3.68 -7.53
CA TYR A 234 6.50 -3.58 -7.42
C TYR A 234 7.21 -3.17 -8.71
N THR A 235 8.47 -2.76 -8.54
CA THR A 235 9.43 -2.45 -9.61
C THR A 235 10.84 -2.93 -9.22
N GLY A 236 11.71 -3.09 -10.21
CA GLY A 236 13.09 -3.51 -9.99
C GLY A 236 13.27 -4.99 -9.73
N LYS A 237 14.32 -5.34 -8.97
CA LYS A 237 14.76 -6.72 -8.73
C LYS A 237 14.01 -7.37 -7.57
N VAL A 238 12.75 -7.73 -7.79
CA VAL A 238 11.92 -8.47 -6.83
C VAL A 238 11.59 -9.84 -7.42
N LYS A 239 11.73 -10.89 -6.59
CA LYS A 239 11.21 -12.23 -6.86
C LYS A 239 10.12 -12.52 -5.84
N THR A 240 8.96 -12.90 -6.32
CA THR A 240 7.79 -13.23 -5.49
C THR A 240 7.68 -14.74 -5.34
N ILE A 241 7.24 -15.18 -4.16
CA ILE A 241 7.03 -16.60 -3.84
C ILE A 241 5.69 -16.68 -3.11
N ALA A 242 4.80 -17.55 -3.58
CA ALA A 242 3.56 -17.84 -2.87
C ALA A 242 3.88 -18.65 -1.61
N LEU A 243 3.45 -18.14 -0.45
CA LEU A 243 3.49 -18.89 0.79
C LEU A 243 2.24 -19.77 0.86
N SER A 244 2.42 -21.02 1.26
CA SER A 244 1.28 -21.87 1.65
C SER A 244 0.81 -21.39 3.03
N GLU A 245 -0.50 -21.20 3.21
CA GLU A 245 -1.05 -21.08 4.57
C GLU A 245 -0.67 -22.38 5.33
N PRO A 246 -0.15 -22.28 6.57
CA PRO A 246 0.14 -23.45 7.39
C PRO A 246 -1.13 -24.25 7.72
#